data_AF-A0A482YFU6-F1
#
_entry.id   AF-A0A482YFU6-F1
#
_cell.length_a   1.000
_cell.length_b   1.000
_cell.length_c   1.000
_cell.angle_alpha   90.00
_cell.angle_beta   90.00
_cell.angle_gamma   90.00
#
_symmetry.space_group_name_H-M   'P 1'
#
loop_
_entity.id
_entity.type
_entity.pdbx_description
1 polymer ?
#
loop_
_entity_poly.entity_id
_entity_poly.type
_entity_poly.pdbx_seq_one_letter_code
_entity_poly.pdbx_strand_id
1 'polypeptide(L)'
;MSIRARVVEFASIGREFIHDNAVNGGVTTDEECLEALREAADRLGESPTKAQYEELGLRPASATIMEQLGGWNAAKERAGLETFDRSATGDQPVQPKPQWVDIPDDLEWEDLTGQQRWYYKNREKRIERKDRRRAEIRRWLYAYKDRHCECARCDEARPPCLDFHHPDEKEHSIATMVVNGHSKASIREEIERCIVLCANCHRLEHADPPDCGSERLQPDNHK
;
A
#
# COMPACT_ATOMS: atom_id res chain seq x y z
N MET A 1 -61.92 -9.22 40.72
CA MET A 1 -62.48 -9.61 39.41
C MET A 1 -61.43 -10.50 38.75
N SER A 2 -61.44 -11.84 38.87
CA SER A 2 -62.27 -12.81 38.12
C SER A 2 -62.37 -12.43 36.64
N ILE A 3 -61.81 -13.16 35.67
CA ILE A 3 -62.32 -14.40 35.04
C ILE A 3 -61.19 -14.93 34.11
N ARG A 4 -60.62 -16.13 34.35
CA ARG A 4 -60.76 -17.40 33.58
C ARG A 4 -60.34 -17.37 32.08
N ALA A 5 -59.31 -18.15 31.73
CA ALA A 5 -59.36 -19.41 30.92
C ALA A 5 -59.06 -19.16 29.42
N ARG A 6 -58.39 -19.98 28.59
CA ARG A 6 -58.10 -21.43 28.45
C ARG A 6 -56.96 -21.51 27.39
N VAL A 7 -55.83 -22.18 27.58
CA VAL A 7 -55.52 -23.63 27.36
C VAL A 7 -56.08 -24.25 26.07
N VAL A 8 -55.17 -24.53 25.13
CA VAL A 8 -54.98 -25.76 24.30
C VAL A 8 -53.63 -25.58 23.59
N GLU A 9 -52.51 -26.25 23.92
CA GLU A 9 -52.17 -27.67 24.05
C GLU A 9 -52.34 -28.45 22.73
N PHE A 10 -51.23 -28.82 22.10
CA PHE A 10 -50.91 -30.12 21.46
C PHE A 10 -49.46 -30.03 20.95
N ALA A 11 -48.50 -30.57 21.71
CA ALA A 11 -47.95 -31.93 21.60
C ALA A 11 -46.84 -32.00 20.54
N SER A 12 -45.59 -32.08 20.98
CA SER A 12 -44.81 -33.34 21.06
C SER A 12 -44.32 -33.73 19.65
N ILE A 13 -43.01 -33.80 19.39
CA ILE A 13 -42.20 -35.01 19.66
C ILE A 13 -40.70 -34.68 19.53
N GLY A 14 -39.90 -35.23 20.46
CA GLY A 14 -38.52 -35.73 20.36
C GLY A 14 -37.47 -34.84 19.65
N ARG A 15 -36.46 -34.25 20.32
CA ARG A 15 -35.35 -34.87 21.06
C ARG A 15 -34.59 -35.90 20.22
N GLU A 16 -33.51 -35.42 19.59
CA GLU A 16 -32.29 -36.08 19.05
C GLU A 16 -31.84 -35.19 17.87
N PHE A 17 -30.70 -34.50 17.85
CA PHE A 17 -29.37 -34.75 18.41
C PHE A 17 -28.79 -33.45 18.95
N ILE A 18 -28.39 -33.47 20.22
CA ILE A 18 -27.31 -32.59 20.69
C ILE A 18 -26.04 -33.21 20.11
N HIS A 19 -25.37 -32.52 19.19
CA HIS A 19 -23.93 -32.70 19.02
C HIS A 19 -23.23 -31.38 19.37
N ASP A 20 -22.77 -31.42 20.61
CA ASP A 20 -21.69 -30.70 21.25
C ASP A 20 -20.91 -29.68 20.42
N ASN A 21 -20.93 -28.49 21.01
CA ASN A 21 -19.99 -27.42 20.76
C ASN A 21 -18.70 -27.72 21.53
N ALA A 22 -17.56 -27.63 20.83
CA ALA A 22 -16.18 -27.55 21.34
C ALA A 22 -15.61 -28.80 22.06
N VAL A 23 -14.68 -29.50 21.39
CA VAL A 23 -13.23 -29.58 21.70
C VAL A 23 -12.55 -30.41 20.61
N ASN A 24 -11.73 -29.79 19.76
CA ASN A 24 -10.42 -30.32 19.37
C ASN A 24 -9.63 -29.26 18.59
N GLY A 25 -8.63 -28.66 19.26
CA GLY A 25 -7.46 -28.13 18.57
C GLY A 25 -6.60 -29.30 18.10
N GLY A 26 -7.08 -30.07 17.13
CA GLY A 26 -6.44 -31.30 16.67
C GLY A 26 -6.68 -31.47 15.18
N VAL A 27 -5.67 -31.07 14.40
CA VAL A 27 -5.38 -31.47 13.01
C VAL A 27 -6.61 -31.85 12.18
N THR A 28 -7.18 -30.87 11.45
CA THR A 28 -8.06 -31.18 10.32
C THR A 28 -7.33 -32.14 9.39
N THR A 29 -7.92 -33.30 9.16
CA THR A 29 -7.29 -34.34 8.35
C THR A 29 -7.48 -34.06 6.86
N ASP A 30 -6.58 -34.61 6.06
CA ASP A 30 -6.68 -34.54 4.60
C ASP A 30 -8.04 -35.06 4.11
N GLU A 31 -8.57 -36.13 4.72
CA GLU A 31 -9.85 -36.73 4.30
C GLU A 31 -11.04 -35.79 4.57
N GLU A 32 -11.09 -35.14 5.73
CA GLU A 32 -12.13 -34.16 6.06
C GLU A 32 -12.12 -32.96 5.08
N CYS A 33 -10.94 -32.55 4.62
CA CYS A 33 -10.81 -31.51 3.60
C CYS A 33 -11.34 -31.98 2.23
N LEU A 34 -11.11 -33.23 1.86
CA LEU A 34 -11.57 -33.80 0.58
C LEU A 34 -13.07 -34.06 0.58
N GLU A 35 -13.63 -34.57 1.68
CA GLU A 35 -15.07 -34.80 1.83
C GLU A 35 -15.85 -33.49 1.74
N ALA A 36 -15.38 -32.43 2.43
CA ALA A 36 -16.03 -31.13 2.36
C ALA A 36 -15.99 -30.52 0.94
N LEU A 37 -14.94 -30.79 0.16
CA LEU A 37 -14.87 -30.37 -1.25
C LEU A 37 -15.85 -31.13 -2.14
N ARG A 38 -16.01 -32.44 -1.93
CA ARG A 38 -16.99 -33.26 -2.65
C ARG A 38 -18.41 -32.83 -2.30
N GLU A 39 -18.69 -32.59 -1.02
CA GLU A 39 -19.99 -32.07 -0.57
C GLU A 39 -20.31 -30.71 -1.19
N ALA A 40 -19.32 -29.82 -1.27
CA ALA A 40 -19.49 -28.54 -1.95
C ALA A 40 -19.80 -28.71 -3.44
N ALA A 41 -19.14 -29.66 -4.11
CA ALA A 41 -19.40 -29.97 -5.51
C ALA A 41 -20.80 -30.55 -5.73
N ASP A 42 -21.25 -31.45 -4.86
CA ASP A 42 -22.59 -32.04 -4.92
C ASP A 42 -23.69 -30.99 -4.72
N ARG A 43 -23.49 -30.04 -3.80
CA ARG A 43 -24.43 -28.95 -3.55
C ARG A 43 -24.51 -27.94 -4.70
N LEU A 44 -23.42 -27.71 -5.43
CA LEU A 44 -23.36 -26.77 -6.55
C LEU A 44 -23.67 -27.45 -7.90
N GLY A 45 -23.56 -28.78 -7.98
CA GLY A 45 -23.64 -29.53 -9.23
C GLY A 45 -22.44 -29.30 -10.17
N GLU A 46 -21.40 -28.62 -9.70
CA GLU A 46 -20.18 -28.28 -10.44
C GLU A 46 -18.97 -28.23 -9.50
N SER A 47 -17.75 -28.23 -10.06
CA SER A 47 -16.53 -28.11 -9.26
C SER A 47 -16.43 -26.73 -8.58
N PRO A 48 -16.36 -26.66 -7.23
CA PRO A 48 -16.47 -25.40 -6.49
C PRO A 48 -15.26 -24.47 -6.73
N THR A 49 -15.54 -23.20 -7.05
CA THR A 49 -14.55 -22.14 -6.86
C THR A 49 -14.36 -21.84 -5.36
N LYS A 50 -13.23 -21.26 -4.99
CA LYS A 50 -12.97 -20.86 -3.60
C LYS A 50 -14.06 -19.95 -3.04
N ALA A 51 -14.52 -18.97 -3.84
CA ALA A 51 -15.56 -18.03 -3.44
C ALA A 51 -16.91 -18.73 -3.22
N GLN A 52 -17.32 -19.62 -4.12
CA GLN A 52 -18.54 -20.41 -3.97
C GLN A 52 -18.49 -21.31 -2.73
N TYR A 53 -17.34 -21.95 -2.46
CA TYR A 53 -17.15 -22.76 -1.25
C TYR A 53 -17.32 -21.94 0.04
N GLU A 54 -16.78 -20.73 0.09
CA GLU A 54 -16.91 -19.82 1.24
C GLU A 54 -18.35 -19.37 1.47
N GLU A 55 -19.12 -19.17 0.40
CA GLU A 55 -20.53 -18.80 0.45
C GLU A 55 -21.43 -19.93 0.99
N LEU A 56 -21.06 -21.19 0.75
CA LEU A 56 -21.74 -22.35 1.32
C LEU A 56 -21.54 -22.50 2.84
N GLY A 57 -20.58 -21.77 3.42
CA GLY A 57 -20.32 -21.77 4.86
C GLY A 57 -19.83 -23.11 5.42
N LEU A 58 -19.30 -23.99 4.56
CA LEU A 58 -18.83 -25.32 4.93
C LEU A 58 -17.57 -25.27 5.81
N ARG A 59 -17.32 -26.39 6.50
CA ARG A 59 -16.12 -26.62 7.29
C ARG A 59 -15.44 -27.89 6.78
N PRO A 60 -14.09 -27.95 6.77
CA PRO A 60 -13.13 -26.93 7.25
C PRO A 60 -13.05 -25.67 6.37
N ALA A 61 -12.54 -24.56 6.89
CA ALA A 61 -12.48 -23.30 6.13
C ALA A 61 -11.57 -23.43 4.89
N SER A 62 -11.84 -22.64 3.84
CA SER A 62 -11.05 -22.68 2.60
C SER A 62 -9.54 -22.52 2.83
N ALA A 63 -9.16 -21.71 3.83
CA ALA A 63 -7.78 -21.53 4.28
C ALA A 63 -7.14 -22.82 4.81
N THR A 64 -7.88 -23.56 5.65
CA THR A 64 -7.44 -24.83 6.23
C THR A 64 -7.24 -25.89 5.15
N ILE A 65 -8.15 -25.96 4.16
CA ILE A 65 -8.05 -26.86 3.01
C ILE A 65 -6.79 -26.56 2.19
N MET A 66 -6.51 -25.28 1.92
CA MET A 66 -5.29 -24.89 1.19
C MET A 66 -4.01 -25.20 1.96
N GLU A 67 -4.01 -25.04 3.29
CA GLU A 67 -2.86 -25.31 4.16
C GLU A 67 -2.56 -26.80 4.26
N GLN A 68 -3.58 -27.65 4.44
CA GLN A 68 -3.40 -29.11 4.56
C GLN A 68 -3.10 -29.78 3.21
N LEU A 69 -3.79 -29.38 2.13
CA LEU A 69 -3.72 -30.07 0.84
C LEU A 69 -2.80 -29.40 -0.19
N GLY A 70 -2.04 -28.36 0.19
CA GLY A 70 -1.04 -27.73 -0.67
C GLY A 70 -1.62 -26.81 -1.75
N GLY A 71 -2.80 -26.22 -1.49
CA GLY A 71 -3.48 -25.27 -2.37
C GLY A 71 -4.82 -25.77 -2.92
N TRP A 72 -5.63 -24.85 -3.43
CA TRP A 72 -7.02 -25.14 -3.82
C TRP A 72 -7.13 -26.09 -5.02
N ASN A 73 -6.28 -25.92 -6.04
CA ASN A 73 -6.28 -26.82 -7.19
C ASN A 73 -5.76 -28.22 -6.81
N ALA A 74 -4.70 -28.31 -5.99
CA ALA A 74 -4.20 -29.59 -5.48
C ALA A 74 -5.29 -30.32 -4.66
N ALA A 75 -6.05 -29.59 -3.85
CA ALA A 75 -7.17 -30.13 -3.09
C ALA A 75 -8.28 -30.67 -4.00
N LYS A 76 -8.67 -29.92 -5.04
CA LYS A 76 -9.67 -30.36 -6.03
C LYS A 76 -9.20 -31.58 -6.83
N GLU A 77 -7.93 -31.60 -7.26
CA GLU A 77 -7.31 -32.76 -7.93
C GLU A 77 -7.42 -34.03 -7.07
N ARG A 78 -7.03 -33.93 -5.78
CA ARG A 78 -7.14 -35.04 -4.83
C ARG A 78 -8.58 -35.44 -4.52
N ALA A 79 -9.52 -34.50 -4.60
CA ALA A 79 -10.95 -34.76 -4.41
C ALA A 79 -11.61 -35.40 -5.64
N GLY A 80 -10.91 -35.47 -6.78
CA GLY A 80 -11.45 -35.95 -8.06
C GLY A 80 -12.32 -34.91 -8.77
N LEU A 81 -12.15 -33.63 -8.44
CA LEU A 81 -12.92 -32.51 -8.97
C LEU A 81 -12.13 -31.76 -10.06
N GLU A 82 -12.83 -31.18 -11.03
CA GLU A 82 -12.19 -30.42 -12.10
C GLU A 82 -11.39 -29.24 -11.52
N THR A 83 -10.09 -29.18 -11.83
CA THR A 83 -9.23 -28.07 -11.39
C THR A 83 -9.37 -26.88 -12.32
N PHE A 84 -9.14 -25.69 -11.76
CA PHE A 84 -9.03 -24.52 -12.60
C PHE A 84 -7.61 -24.48 -13.15
N ASP A 85 -7.44 -24.87 -14.41
CA ASP A 85 -6.15 -24.69 -15.07
C ASP A 85 -5.94 -23.20 -15.35
N ARG A 86 -4.93 -22.61 -14.69
CA ARG A 86 -4.50 -21.23 -14.99
C ARG A 86 -4.03 -21.08 -16.44
N SER A 87 -3.62 -22.19 -17.07
CA SER A 87 -3.24 -22.29 -18.48
C SER A 87 -4.46 -22.38 -19.41
N ALA A 88 -5.64 -22.78 -18.90
CA ALA A 88 -6.93 -22.74 -19.62
C ALA A 88 -7.57 -21.34 -19.59
N THR A 89 -7.09 -20.43 -18.74
CA THR A 89 -7.07 -19.01 -19.13
C THR A 89 -5.99 -18.87 -20.20
N GLY A 90 -6.28 -19.42 -21.39
CA GLY A 90 -5.44 -19.24 -22.55
C GLY A 90 -5.11 -17.78 -22.69
N ASP A 91 -3.89 -17.48 -23.13
CA ASP A 91 -3.36 -16.14 -23.38
C ASP A 91 -4.49 -15.24 -23.87
N GLN A 92 -5.09 -14.48 -22.95
CA GLN A 92 -6.28 -13.70 -23.29
C GLN A 92 -5.81 -12.73 -24.36
N PRO A 93 -6.47 -12.66 -25.52
CA PRO A 93 -6.03 -11.81 -26.61
C PRO A 93 -5.74 -10.43 -26.05
N VAL A 94 -4.52 -9.95 -26.31
CA VAL A 94 -4.09 -8.64 -25.84
C VAL A 94 -5.12 -7.63 -26.32
N GLN A 95 -5.78 -6.97 -25.37
CA GLN A 95 -6.76 -5.95 -25.70
C GLN A 95 -6.06 -4.81 -26.46
N PRO A 96 -6.67 -4.25 -27.52
CA PRO A 96 -6.05 -3.24 -28.35
C PRO A 96 -5.62 -2.02 -27.53
N LYS A 97 -4.57 -1.34 -27.98
CA LYS A 97 -4.03 -0.15 -27.32
C LYS A 97 -5.11 0.93 -27.24
N PRO A 98 -5.47 1.43 -26.04
CA PRO A 98 -6.39 2.55 -25.93
C PRO A 98 -5.78 3.82 -26.53
N GLN A 99 -6.60 4.67 -27.16
CA GLN A 99 -6.15 5.88 -27.88
C GLN A 99 -5.46 6.92 -26.98
N TRP A 100 -5.75 6.91 -25.67
CA TRP A 100 -5.18 7.83 -24.69
C TRP A 100 -3.85 7.33 -24.09
N VAL A 101 -3.32 6.19 -24.53
CA VAL A 101 -2.07 5.62 -24.01
C VAL A 101 -0.95 5.86 -25.01
N ASP A 102 -0.01 6.72 -24.61
CA ASP A 102 1.23 6.96 -25.34
C ASP A 102 2.31 5.94 -24.93
N ILE A 103 2.88 5.28 -25.92
CA ILE A 103 4.03 4.37 -25.78
C ILE A 103 5.15 4.86 -26.70
N PRO A 104 6.42 4.67 -26.33
CA PRO A 104 7.55 4.96 -27.22
C PRO A 104 7.44 4.26 -28.59
N ASP A 105 7.90 4.92 -29.65
CA ASP A 105 7.79 4.42 -31.04
C ASP A 105 8.59 3.12 -31.29
N ASP A 106 9.56 2.80 -30.43
CA ASP A 106 10.36 1.56 -30.46
C ASP A 106 9.68 0.37 -29.76
N LEU A 107 8.49 0.57 -29.17
CA LEU A 107 7.79 -0.45 -28.40
C LEU A 107 6.40 -0.74 -28.95
N GLU A 108 6.15 -2.03 -29.20
CA GLU A 108 4.85 -2.52 -29.67
C GLU A 108 3.94 -2.94 -28.51
N TRP A 109 2.68 -2.50 -28.53
CA TRP A 109 1.72 -2.75 -27.44
C TRP A 109 1.44 -4.24 -27.19
N GLU A 110 1.47 -5.03 -28.25
CA GLU A 110 1.19 -6.47 -28.24
C GLU A 110 2.30 -7.25 -27.55
N ASP A 111 3.55 -6.82 -27.76
CA ASP A 111 4.76 -7.42 -27.19
C ASP A 111 5.01 -7.03 -25.72
N LEU A 112 4.31 -5.99 -25.23
CA LEU A 112 4.41 -5.59 -23.82
C LEU A 112 3.84 -6.66 -22.89
N THR A 113 4.50 -6.89 -21.76
CA THR A 113 3.93 -7.70 -20.68
C THR A 113 2.67 -7.04 -20.10
N GLY A 114 1.80 -7.84 -19.46
CA GLY A 114 0.62 -7.32 -18.76
C GLY A 114 0.95 -6.21 -17.73
N GLN A 115 2.10 -6.32 -17.05
CA GLN A 115 2.59 -5.29 -16.12
C GLN A 115 3.02 -4.00 -16.84
N GLN A 116 3.73 -4.09 -17.97
CA GLN A 116 4.10 -2.92 -18.77
C GLN A 116 2.87 -2.20 -19.33
N ARG A 117 1.89 -2.95 -19.85
CA ARG A 117 0.59 -2.39 -20.30
C ARG A 117 -0.13 -1.67 -19.17
N TRP A 118 -0.15 -2.25 -17.96
CA TRP A 118 -0.71 -1.59 -16.77
C TRP A 118 0.07 -0.32 -16.41
N TYR A 119 1.40 -0.34 -16.50
CA TYR A 119 2.25 0.82 -16.23
C TYR A 119 1.91 1.99 -17.15
N TYR A 120 1.88 1.78 -18.48
CA TYR A 120 1.56 2.85 -19.43
C TYR A 120 0.12 3.37 -19.27
N LYS A 121 -0.86 2.49 -19.02
CA LYS A 121 -2.25 2.90 -18.71
C LYS A 121 -2.38 3.79 -17.48
N ASN A 122 -1.53 3.58 -16.47
CA ASN A 122 -1.63 4.26 -15.18
C ASN A 122 -0.55 5.32 -14.98
N ARG A 123 0.35 5.51 -15.95
CA ARG A 123 1.51 6.40 -15.86
C ARG A 123 1.09 7.83 -15.51
N GLU A 124 0.16 8.40 -16.27
CA GLU A 124 -0.31 9.77 -16.06
C GLU A 124 -0.95 9.95 -14.69
N LYS A 125 -1.85 9.04 -14.29
CA LYS A 125 -2.51 9.07 -12.98
C LYS A 125 -1.50 8.95 -11.83
N ARG A 126 -0.41 8.19 -12.02
CA ARG A 126 0.67 8.07 -11.02
C ARG A 126 1.51 9.33 -10.93
N ILE A 127 1.85 9.94 -12.07
CA ILE A 127 2.55 11.23 -12.14
C ILE A 127 1.71 12.30 -11.45
N GLU A 128 0.42 12.39 -11.79
CA GLU A 128 -0.51 13.36 -11.21
C GLU A 128 -0.62 13.22 -9.68
N ARG A 129 -0.75 11.99 -9.17
CA ARG A 129 -0.76 11.73 -7.72
C ARG A 129 0.53 12.18 -7.05
N LYS A 130 1.68 11.88 -7.65
CA LYS A 130 3.01 12.26 -7.13
C LYS A 130 3.16 13.78 -7.12
N ASP A 131 2.75 14.46 -8.18
CA ASP A 131 2.87 15.91 -8.32
C ASP A 131 1.91 16.65 -7.38
N ARG A 132 0.68 16.15 -7.22
CA ARG A 132 -0.27 16.65 -6.21
C ARG A 132 0.32 16.55 -4.81
N ARG A 133 0.93 15.41 -4.48
CA ARG A 133 1.58 15.20 -3.18
C ARG A 133 2.77 16.14 -2.97
N ARG A 134 3.62 16.31 -3.98
CA ARG A 134 4.75 17.25 -3.94
C ARG A 134 4.27 18.69 -3.72
N ALA A 135 3.23 19.11 -4.43
CA ALA A 135 2.65 20.44 -4.28
C ALA A 135 2.09 20.66 -2.87
N GLU A 136 1.40 19.66 -2.31
CA GLU A 136 0.90 19.68 -0.93
C GLU A 136 2.03 19.86 0.09
N ILE A 137 3.11 19.07 -0.05
CA ILE A 137 4.26 19.14 0.85
C ILE A 137 4.98 20.48 0.72
N ARG A 138 5.19 20.99 -0.50
CA ARG A 138 5.81 22.31 -0.72
C ARG A 138 5.02 23.44 -0.06
N ARG A 139 3.70 23.44 -0.22
CA ARG A 139 2.82 24.43 0.42
C ARG A 139 2.90 24.34 1.95
N TRP A 140 2.86 23.13 2.48
CA TRP A 140 3.00 22.90 3.92
C TRP A 140 4.35 23.38 4.45
N LEU A 141 5.45 23.05 3.76
CA LEU A 141 6.81 23.43 4.16
C LEU A 141 6.99 24.95 4.11
N TYR A 142 6.45 25.61 3.09
CA TYR A 142 6.46 27.07 3.00
C TYR A 142 5.76 27.71 4.20
N ALA A 143 4.54 27.26 4.51
CA ALA A 143 3.78 27.76 5.65
C ALA A 143 4.42 27.41 7.00
N TYR A 144 5.19 26.32 7.06
CA TYR A 144 5.98 25.97 8.24
C TYR A 144 7.15 26.94 8.42
N LYS A 145 7.92 27.19 7.37
CA LYS A 145 9.04 28.15 7.39
C LYS A 145 8.58 29.55 7.79
N ASP A 146 7.47 30.02 7.24
CA ASP A 146 6.89 31.33 7.52
C ASP A 146 6.52 31.55 9.00
N ARG A 147 6.08 30.49 9.69
CA ARG A 147 5.62 30.59 11.08
C ARG A 147 6.65 30.22 12.14
N HIS A 148 7.67 29.46 11.77
CA HIS A 148 8.53 28.77 12.74
C HIS A 148 10.02 28.88 12.45
N CYS A 149 10.42 29.52 11.36
CA CYS A 149 11.83 29.51 10.95
C CYS A 149 12.35 30.92 10.68
N GLU A 150 13.53 31.16 11.21
CA GLU A 150 14.40 32.30 10.92
C GLU A 150 15.83 31.78 10.85
N CYS A 151 16.73 32.53 10.22
CA CYS A 151 18.13 32.14 10.14
C CYS A 151 18.78 32.22 11.53
N ALA A 152 19.47 31.16 11.95
CA ALA A 152 20.17 31.15 13.23
C ALA A 152 21.39 32.12 13.31
N ARG A 153 21.79 32.72 12.19
CA ARG A 153 23.01 33.57 12.09
C ARG A 153 22.77 35.01 11.67
N CYS A 154 21.58 35.34 11.17
CA CYS A 154 21.22 36.69 10.75
C CYS A 154 19.70 36.91 10.79
N ASP A 155 19.24 38.14 10.63
CA ASP A 155 17.81 38.50 10.74
C ASP A 155 16.96 38.11 9.50
N GLU A 156 17.43 37.18 8.68
CA GLU A 156 16.65 36.70 7.53
C GLU A 156 15.57 35.73 8.00
N ALA A 157 14.31 36.06 7.72
CA ALA A 157 13.16 35.23 8.06
C ALA A 157 12.30 34.88 6.83
N ARG A 158 12.63 35.37 5.62
CA ARG A 158 11.80 35.12 4.43
C ARG A 158 11.88 33.64 4.04
N PRO A 159 10.75 32.91 3.99
CA PRO A 159 10.74 31.47 3.71
C PRO A 159 11.49 31.01 2.45
N PRO A 160 11.48 31.76 1.31
CA PRO A 160 12.24 31.38 0.13
C PRO A 160 13.77 31.40 0.32
N CYS A 161 14.26 32.15 1.30
CA CYS A 161 15.68 32.36 1.54
C CYS A 161 16.28 31.40 2.57
N LEU A 162 15.44 30.63 3.27
CA LEU A 162 15.85 29.71 4.34
C LEU A 162 16.12 28.31 3.80
N ASP A 163 17.23 27.73 4.22
CA ASP A 163 17.66 26.36 3.97
C ASP A 163 17.87 25.61 5.29
N PHE A 164 17.85 24.28 5.21
CA PHE A 164 18.06 23.40 6.36
C PHE A 164 19.44 22.75 6.23
N HIS A 165 20.34 23.13 7.13
CA HIS A 165 21.71 22.64 7.20
C HIS A 165 21.80 21.48 8.19
N HIS A 166 22.41 20.38 7.77
CA HIS A 166 22.73 19.27 8.67
C HIS A 166 24.15 19.46 9.21
N PRO A 167 24.34 19.52 10.53
CA PRO A 167 25.67 19.66 11.13
C PRO A 167 26.52 18.40 10.99
N ASP A 168 25.89 17.22 10.87
CA ASP A 168 26.57 15.96 10.66
C ASP A 168 26.48 15.57 9.17
N GLU A 169 27.64 15.41 8.53
CA GLU A 169 27.75 15.04 7.11
C GLU A 169 27.21 13.62 6.85
N LYS A 170 25.89 13.52 6.64
CA LYS A 170 25.17 12.55 5.79
C LYS A 170 23.76 12.34 6.35
N GLU A 171 22.80 13.10 5.85
CA GLU A 171 21.44 12.58 5.67
C GLU A 171 20.64 13.43 4.67
N HIS A 172 19.54 12.87 4.18
CA HIS A 172 18.83 13.32 2.99
C HIS A 172 18.36 14.77 3.15
N SER A 173 18.86 15.67 2.31
CA SER A 173 18.32 17.03 2.22
C SER A 173 16.79 17.01 2.19
N ILE A 174 16.15 17.84 3.01
CA ILE A 174 14.68 17.99 3.04
C ILE A 174 14.13 18.23 1.63
N ALA A 175 14.89 18.90 0.75
CA ALA A 175 14.53 19.05 -0.66
C ALA A 175 14.33 17.69 -1.37
N THR A 176 15.21 16.72 -1.14
CA THR A 176 15.10 15.34 -1.64
C THR A 176 13.87 14.64 -1.07
N MET A 177 13.56 14.81 0.22
CA MET A 177 12.36 14.24 0.83
C MET A 177 11.07 14.78 0.21
N VAL A 178 11.03 16.07 -0.15
CA VAL A 178 9.90 16.67 -0.88
C VAL A 178 9.78 16.07 -2.28
N VAL A 179 10.89 15.92 -3.00
CA VAL A 179 10.90 15.34 -4.37
C VAL A 179 10.43 13.88 -4.36
N ASN A 180 10.79 13.12 -3.33
CA ASN A 180 10.40 11.72 -3.15
C ASN A 180 8.98 11.57 -2.57
N GLY A 181 8.41 12.63 -1.98
CA GLY A 181 7.03 12.66 -1.51
C GLY A 181 6.83 12.04 -0.13
N HIS A 182 7.82 12.17 0.76
CA HIS A 182 7.78 11.63 2.13
C HIS A 182 6.58 12.18 2.94
N SER A 183 6.31 11.54 4.08
CA SER A 183 5.27 12.00 5.01
C SER A 183 5.69 13.32 5.68
N LYS A 184 4.71 14.16 6.05
CA LYS A 184 4.97 15.40 6.80
C LYS A 184 5.61 15.14 8.16
N ALA A 185 5.35 13.97 8.76
CA ALA A 185 5.94 13.57 10.04
C ALA A 185 7.44 13.29 9.89
N SER A 186 7.82 12.48 8.89
CA SER A 186 9.24 12.19 8.61
C SER A 186 10.02 13.45 8.25
N ILE A 187 9.41 14.39 7.52
CA ILE A 187 10.07 15.68 7.22
C ILE A 187 10.24 16.53 8.50
N ARG A 188 9.31 16.46 9.46
CA ARG A 188 9.46 17.19 10.74
C ARG A 188 10.60 16.65 11.58
N GLU A 189 10.69 15.34 11.70
CA GLU A 189 11.79 14.67 12.42
C GLU A 189 13.15 15.07 11.84
N GLU A 190 13.25 15.21 10.51
CA GLU A 190 14.47 15.70 9.86
C GLU A 190 14.73 17.18 10.17
N ILE A 191 13.70 18.03 10.13
CA ILE A 191 13.83 19.46 10.44
C ILE A 191 14.36 19.67 11.86
N GLU A 192 13.96 18.86 12.83
CA GLU A 192 14.42 18.96 14.22
C GLU A 192 15.92 18.68 14.38
N ARG A 193 16.51 17.95 13.42
CA ARG A 193 17.95 17.65 13.37
C ARG A 193 18.74 18.66 12.53
N CYS A 194 18.04 19.58 11.85
CA CYS A 194 18.62 20.60 11.02
C CYS A 194 18.80 21.92 11.76
N ILE A 195 19.82 22.67 11.38
CA ILE A 195 19.97 24.10 11.70
C ILE A 195 19.38 24.91 10.54
N VAL A 196 18.44 25.81 10.84
CA VAL A 196 17.89 26.72 9.84
C VAL A 196 18.88 27.85 9.57
N LEU A 197 19.37 27.94 8.33
CA LEU A 197 20.28 28.99 7.87
C LEU A 197 19.73 29.61 6.60
N CYS A 198 19.93 30.91 6.39
CA CYS A 198 19.65 31.49 5.08
C CYS A 198 20.66 30.99 4.04
N ALA A 199 20.31 31.04 2.76
CA ALA A 199 21.15 30.55 1.67
C ALA A 199 22.59 31.11 1.68
N ASN A 200 22.78 32.36 2.12
CA ASN A 200 24.10 32.97 2.22
C ASN A 200 24.89 32.42 3.42
N CYS A 201 24.28 32.37 4.61
CA CYS A 201 24.92 31.81 5.80
C CYS A 201 25.22 30.31 5.63
N HIS A 202 24.33 29.59 4.94
CA HIS A 202 24.52 28.18 4.61
C HIS A 202 25.72 27.96 3.68
N ARG A 203 25.89 28.81 2.65
CA ARG A 203 27.08 28.77 1.78
C ARG A 203 28.36 29.10 2.52
N LEU A 204 28.33 30.06 3.44
CA LEU A 204 29.47 30.40 4.28
C LEU A 204 29.88 29.23 5.19
N GLU A 205 28.92 28.44 5.66
CA GLU A 205 29.22 27.27 6.49
C GLU A 205 29.94 26.15 5.72
N HIS A 206 29.57 25.97 4.45
CA HIS A 206 30.25 25.03 3.56
C HIS A 206 31.44 25.64 2.81
N ALA A 207 31.79 26.90 3.09
CA ALA A 207 32.92 27.53 2.42
C ALA A 207 34.23 26.94 2.96
N ASP A 208 35.04 26.38 2.05
CA ASP A 208 36.44 26.08 2.29
C ASP A 208 37.28 27.11 1.51
N PRO A 209 37.42 28.35 2.04
CA PRO A 209 38.18 29.37 1.34
C PRO A 209 39.65 28.91 1.25
N PRO A 210 40.29 29.04 0.08
CA PRO A 210 41.72 28.79 -0.03
C PRO A 210 42.50 29.72 0.91
N ASP A 211 43.70 29.29 1.34
CA ASP A 211 44.61 30.10 2.14
C ASP A 211 45.10 31.31 1.31
N CYS A 212 44.29 32.35 1.32
CA CYS A 212 44.59 33.65 0.75
C CYS A 212 45.12 34.51 1.90
N GLY A 213 46.44 34.72 1.95
CA GLY A 213 47.10 35.57 2.95
C GLY A 213 46.29 36.84 3.23
N SER A 214 45.99 37.05 4.51
CA SER A 214 44.99 38.02 4.96
C SER A 214 45.41 39.47 4.74
N GLU A 215 45.05 40.06 3.60
CA GLU A 215 44.91 41.51 3.49
C GLU A 215 43.42 41.83 3.44
N ARG A 216 42.91 42.44 4.51
CA ARG A 216 41.52 42.93 4.56
C ARG A 216 41.36 43.95 3.44
N LEU A 217 40.59 43.58 2.41
CA LEU A 217 40.12 44.52 1.40
C LEU A 217 39.37 45.65 2.12
N GLN A 218 39.94 46.85 2.11
CA GLN A 218 39.24 48.04 2.58
C GLN A 218 38.10 48.33 1.59
N PRO A 219 36.90 48.70 2.07
CA PRO A 219 35.80 49.02 1.17
C PRO A 219 36.20 50.24 0.32
N ASP A 220 36.18 50.06 -1.00
CA ASP A 220 36.39 51.13 -1.96
C ASP A 220 35.29 52.19 -1.77
N ASN A 221 35.65 53.32 -1.14
CA ASN A 221 34.81 54.51 -1.09
C ASN A 221 34.83 55.20 -2.47
N HIS A 222 34.15 54.60 -3.45
CA HIS A 222 33.73 55.33 -4.64
C HIS A 222 32.39 56.01 -4.35
N LYS A 223 32.48 57.31 -4.03
CA LYS A 223 31.36 58.25 -4.13
C LYS A 223 31.13 58.63 -5.59
#